data_AF-A0A8T6VSG7-F1
#
_entry.id   AF-A0A8T6VSG7-F1
#
_cell.length_a   1.000
_cell.length_b   1.000
_cell.length_c   1.000
_cell.angle_alpha   90.00
_cell.angle_beta   90.00
_cell.angle_gamma   90.00
#
_symmetry.space_group_name_H-M   'P 1'
#
loop_
_entity.id
_entity.type
_entity.pdbx_description
1 polymer ?
#
loop_
_entity_poly.entity_id
_entity_poly.type
_entity_poly.pdbx_seq_one_letter_code
_entity_poly.pdbx_strand_id
1 'polypeptide(L)'
;VLIYGNPAQISRLVAGAIYHNGGVVRSASHSGLSCASEVVIPFLNNQAQVIIPGTGERVMAMTQDDEMAFAIPADQFESLVDALEKHRTRGIITYPIPFRLLESSPPSTGPPSEFREKLDT
;
A
#
# COMPACT_ATOMS: atom_id res chain seq x y z
N VAL A 1 10.87 6.06 -3.62
CA VAL A 1 9.96 6.03 -4.79
C VAL A 1 8.60 6.53 -4.33
N LEU A 2 7.98 7.43 -5.09
CA LEU A 2 6.66 7.99 -4.80
C LEU A 2 5.69 7.58 -5.94
N ILE A 3 4.53 7.06 -5.57
CA ILE A 3 3.52 6.53 -6.50
C ILE A 3 2.18 7.17 -6.14
N TYR A 4 1.50 7.75 -7.13
CA TYR A 4 0.13 8.22 -6.99
C TYR A 4 -0.84 7.21 -7.61
N GLY A 5 -1.99 7.05 -6.99
CA GLY A 5 -3.05 6.18 -7.50
C GLY A 5 -4.30 6.20 -6.63
N ASN A 6 -5.35 5.55 -7.10
CA ASN A 6 -6.59 5.50 -6.33
C ASN A 6 -6.46 4.59 -5.08
N PRO A 7 -7.35 4.69 -4.09
CA PRO A 7 -7.27 3.89 -2.87
C PRO A 7 -7.20 2.37 -3.11
N ALA A 8 -7.83 1.86 -4.18
CA ALA A 8 -7.78 0.44 -4.52
C ALA A 8 -6.38 0.01 -5.01
N GLN A 9 -5.71 0.85 -5.78
CA GLN A 9 -4.32 0.64 -6.21
C GLN A 9 -3.37 0.76 -5.01
N ILE A 10 -3.53 1.78 -4.17
CA ILE A 10 -2.70 1.97 -2.98
C ILE A 10 -2.85 0.80 -2.00
N SER A 11 -4.07 0.27 -1.81
CA SER A 11 -4.30 -0.92 -0.98
C SER A 11 -3.48 -2.14 -1.47
N ARG A 12 -3.37 -2.32 -2.79
CA ARG A 12 -2.53 -3.38 -3.36
C ARG A 12 -1.03 -3.15 -3.08
N LEU A 13 -0.56 -1.90 -3.10
CA LEU A 13 0.83 -1.55 -2.76
C LEU A 13 1.13 -1.80 -1.27
N VAL A 14 0.20 -1.42 -0.39
CA VAL A 14 0.30 -1.67 1.06
C VAL A 14 0.46 -3.16 1.34
N ALA A 15 -0.38 -3.98 0.71
CA ALA A 15 -0.28 -5.43 0.87
C ALA A 15 1.05 -5.99 0.34
N GLY A 16 1.55 -5.44 -0.77
CA GLY A 16 2.86 -5.83 -1.31
C GLY A 16 4.01 -5.45 -0.36
N ALA A 17 3.95 -4.26 0.25
CA ALA A 17 4.98 -3.77 1.17
C ALA A 17 5.15 -4.65 2.43
N ILE A 18 4.07 -5.26 2.90
CA ILE A 18 4.10 -6.17 4.06
C ILE A 18 4.24 -7.65 3.68
N TYR A 19 4.29 -8.00 2.40
CA TYR A 19 4.25 -9.39 1.95
C TYR A 19 5.41 -10.24 2.48
N HIS A 20 6.62 -9.70 2.42
CA HIS A 20 7.83 -10.40 2.87
C HIS A 20 7.96 -10.37 4.39
N ASN A 21 7.81 -9.18 4.98
CA ASN A 21 8.19 -8.90 6.36
C ASN A 21 7.03 -8.98 7.36
N GLY A 22 5.79 -9.06 6.89
CA GLY A 22 4.61 -8.96 7.75
C GLY A 22 4.37 -7.54 8.27
N GLY A 23 3.56 -7.44 9.33
CA GLY A 23 3.31 -6.20 10.04
C GLY A 23 2.36 -5.21 9.35
N VAL A 24 2.55 -3.92 9.64
CA VAL A 24 1.65 -2.82 9.22
C VAL A 24 2.42 -1.62 8.66
N VAL A 25 1.83 -0.94 7.67
CA VAL A 25 2.34 0.33 7.14
C VAL A 25 1.87 1.48 8.03
N ARG A 26 2.74 1.93 8.96
CA ARG A 26 2.44 3.05 9.86
C ARG A 26 2.66 4.37 9.12
N SER A 27 1.61 5.15 8.95
CA SER A 27 1.67 6.37 8.14
C SER A 27 1.22 7.62 8.90
N ALA A 28 1.76 8.77 8.51
CA ALA A 28 1.30 10.09 8.97
C ALA A 28 1.03 10.98 7.76
N SER A 29 -0.14 11.64 7.72
CA SER A 29 -0.51 12.58 6.65
C SER A 29 -0.70 13.98 7.21
N HIS A 30 -0.18 14.99 6.50
CA HIS A 30 -0.30 16.40 6.87
C HIS A 30 -0.90 17.20 5.72
N SER A 31 -1.91 18.02 6.00
CA SER A 31 -2.57 18.82 4.95
C SER A 31 -1.67 19.91 4.35
N GLY A 32 -0.69 20.43 5.11
CA GLY A 32 0.17 21.54 4.67
C GLY A 32 1.63 21.17 4.37
N LEU A 33 2.08 19.96 4.73
CA LEU A 33 3.48 19.52 4.65
C LEU A 33 3.58 18.03 4.31
N SER A 34 2.69 17.54 3.44
CA SER A 34 2.65 16.14 3.02
C SER A 34 3.95 15.66 2.38
N CYS A 35 4.71 16.54 1.72
CA CYS A 35 6.04 16.23 1.18
C CYS A 35 7.03 15.69 2.23
N ALA A 36 6.90 16.09 3.51
CA ALA A 36 7.71 15.53 4.58
C ALA A 36 7.35 14.05 4.83
N SER A 37 6.06 13.72 4.79
CA SER A 37 5.58 12.35 4.89
C SER A 37 5.94 11.49 3.66
N GLU A 38 6.01 12.08 2.47
CA GLU A 38 6.34 11.37 1.23
C GLU A 38 7.84 11.12 1.05
N VAL A 39 8.69 12.04 1.52
CA VAL A 39 10.13 12.00 1.24
C VAL A 39 10.95 11.79 2.50
N VAL A 40 10.73 12.62 3.53
CA VAL A 40 11.59 12.63 4.72
C VAL A 40 11.39 11.38 5.56
N ILE A 41 10.14 10.99 5.84
CA ILE A 41 9.87 9.82 6.67
C ILE A 41 10.38 8.52 6.01
N PRO A 42 10.09 8.22 4.72
CA PRO A 42 10.62 7.02 4.09
C PRO A 42 12.14 7.01 4.02
N PHE A 43 12.76 8.17 3.77
CA PHE A 43 14.21 8.26 3.70
C PHE A 43 14.89 8.05 5.06
N LEU A 44 14.41 8.68 6.12
CA LEU A 44 15.05 8.61 7.44
C LEU A 44 14.73 7.32 8.19
N ASN A 45 13.48 6.86 8.12
CA ASN A 45 13.01 5.74 8.93
C ASN A 45 13.03 4.40 8.19
N ASN A 46 13.37 4.42 6.89
CA ASN A 46 13.29 3.25 6.01
C ASN A 46 11.91 2.56 6.07
N GLN A 47 10.83 3.35 6.08
CA GLN A 47 9.46 2.88 6.24
C GLN A 47 8.56 3.40 5.11
N ALA A 48 7.75 2.51 4.54
CA ALA A 48 6.72 2.91 3.59
C ALA A 48 5.66 3.81 4.26
N GLN A 49 5.00 4.65 3.46
CA GLN A 49 3.97 5.59 3.90
C GLN A 49 2.80 5.58 2.91
N VAL A 50 1.58 5.68 3.44
CA VAL A 50 0.35 5.98 2.72
C VAL A 50 -0.07 7.40 3.10
N ILE A 51 -0.18 8.28 2.11
CA ILE A 51 -0.39 9.71 2.32
C ILE A 51 -1.72 10.12 1.69
N ILE A 52 -2.54 10.83 2.47
CA ILE A 52 -3.66 11.61 1.96
C ILE A 52 -3.09 12.92 1.41
N PRO A 53 -3.29 13.25 0.13
CA PRO A 53 -2.68 14.41 -0.48
C PRO A 53 -3.07 15.72 0.20
N GLY A 54 -2.05 16.52 0.51
CA GLY A 54 -2.18 17.84 1.10
C GLY A 54 -2.61 18.91 0.11
N THR A 55 -2.82 20.14 0.60
CA THR A 55 -3.17 21.29 -0.23
C THR A 55 -2.09 21.61 -1.26
N GLY A 56 -0.81 21.47 -0.89
CA GLY A 56 0.31 21.71 -1.79
C GLY A 56 0.30 20.76 -3.00
N GLU A 57 0.08 19.47 -2.78
CA GLU A 57 -0.01 18.47 -3.85
C GLU A 57 -1.17 18.76 -4.80
N ARG A 58 -2.35 19.10 -4.27
CA ARG A 58 -3.52 19.44 -5.10
C ARG A 58 -3.28 20.63 -6.02
N VAL A 59 -2.58 21.66 -5.52
CA VAL A 59 -2.33 22.89 -6.27
C VAL A 59 -1.11 22.75 -7.20
N MET A 60 -0.04 22.09 -6.75
CA MET A 60 1.25 22.06 -7.46
C MET A 60 1.47 20.77 -8.26
N ALA A 61 1.06 19.63 -7.73
CA ALA A 61 1.17 18.32 -8.38
C ALA A 61 -0.12 17.92 -9.12
N MET A 62 -1.17 18.74 -9.04
CA MET A 62 -2.49 18.50 -9.63
C MET A 62 -3.13 17.18 -9.19
N THR A 63 -2.84 16.74 -7.98
CA THR A 63 -3.41 15.51 -7.42
C THR A 63 -4.92 15.62 -7.27
N GLN A 64 -5.64 14.63 -7.80
CA GLN A 64 -7.09 14.61 -7.86
C GLN A 64 -7.73 14.12 -6.55
N ASP A 65 -9.05 14.33 -6.42
CA ASP A 65 -9.82 13.97 -5.22
C ASP A 65 -9.86 12.47 -4.93
N ASP A 66 -9.68 11.65 -5.96
CA ASP A 66 -9.69 10.20 -5.90
C ASP A 66 -8.28 9.59 -5.86
N GLU A 67 -7.25 10.42 -5.77
CA GLU A 67 -5.86 9.98 -5.69
C GLU A 67 -5.32 10.00 -4.25
N MET A 68 -4.43 9.06 -4.00
CA MET A 68 -3.62 8.94 -2.78
C MET A 68 -2.16 8.73 -3.19
N ALA A 69 -1.24 9.08 -2.29
CA ALA A 69 0.17 8.83 -2.51
C ALA A 69 0.66 7.64 -1.67
N PHE A 70 1.57 6.86 -2.24
CA PHE A 70 2.31 5.81 -1.56
C PHE A 70 3.79 6.04 -1.77
N ALA A 71 4.52 6.16 -0.68
CA ALA A 71 5.96 6.32 -0.70
C ALA A 71 6.63 5.09 -0.13
N ILE A 72 7.66 4.60 -0.81
CA ILE A 72 8.47 3.46 -0.36
C ILE A 72 9.96 3.79 -0.52
N PRO A 73 10.81 3.37 0.43
CA PRO A 73 12.25 3.44 0.28
C PRO A 73 12.73 2.73 -0.99
N ALA A 74 13.77 3.28 -1.64
CA ALA A 74 14.21 2.79 -2.95
C ALA A 74 14.80 1.37 -2.89
N ASP A 75 15.48 1.03 -1.79
CA ASP A 75 16.01 -0.29 -1.48
C ASP A 75 14.92 -1.37 -1.35
N GLN A 76 13.69 -0.98 -1.00
CA GLN A 76 12.55 -1.90 -0.86
C GLN A 76 11.71 -2.03 -2.13
N PHE A 77 11.99 -1.22 -3.16
CA PHE A 77 11.15 -1.17 -4.36
C PHE A 77 11.16 -2.48 -5.15
N GLU A 78 12.31 -3.13 -5.33
CA GLU A 78 12.40 -4.42 -6.02
C GLU A 78 11.62 -5.52 -5.26
N SER A 79 11.68 -5.51 -3.93
CA SER A 79 10.89 -6.43 -3.10
C SER A 79 9.39 -6.20 -3.25
N LEU A 80 8.96 -4.94 -3.38
CA LEU A 80 7.57 -4.61 -3.68
C LEU A 80 7.14 -5.17 -5.04
N VAL A 81 7.96 -5.04 -6.08
CA VAL A 81 7.65 -5.57 -7.43
C VAL A 81 7.48 -7.09 -7.39
N ASP A 82 8.41 -7.82 -6.77
CA ASP A 82 8.31 -9.27 -6.58
C ASP A 82 7.03 -9.67 -5.81
N ALA A 83 6.71 -8.95 -4.73
CA ALA A 83 5.47 -9.17 -3.98
C ALA A 83 4.21 -8.97 -4.84
N LEU A 84 4.18 -7.92 -5.67
CA LEU A 84 3.05 -7.62 -6.57
C LEU A 84 2.87 -8.68 -7.66
N GLU A 85 3.97 -9.27 -8.15
CA GLU A 85 3.93 -10.40 -9.08
C GLU A 85 3.41 -11.67 -8.40
N LYS A 86 3.87 -11.96 -7.18
CA LYS A 86 3.39 -13.10 -6.38
C LYS A 86 1.91 -12.97 -6.05
N HIS A 87 1.43 -11.77 -5.70
CA HIS A 87 0.01 -11.51 -5.49
C HIS A 87 -0.84 -11.83 -6.71
N ARG A 88 -0.37 -11.45 -7.91
CA ARG A 88 -1.04 -11.73 -9.18
C ARG A 88 -1.07 -13.23 -9.47
N THR A 89 0.06 -13.91 -9.34
CA THR A 89 0.19 -15.35 -9.64
C THR A 89 -0.61 -16.22 -8.66
N ARG A 90 -0.66 -15.85 -7.38
CA ARG A 90 -1.39 -16.59 -6.34
C ARG A 90 -2.86 -16.17 -6.19
N GLY A 91 -3.31 -15.14 -6.92
CA GLY A 91 -4.69 -14.65 -6.87
C GLY A 91 -5.12 -14.06 -5.51
N ILE A 92 -4.17 -13.57 -4.71
CA ILE A 92 -4.43 -13.09 -3.33
C ILE A 92 -5.10 -11.71 -3.37
N ILE A 93 -4.38 -10.70 -3.90
CA ILE A 93 -4.87 -9.34 -4.08
C ILE A 93 -4.59 -8.92 -5.52
N THR A 94 -5.64 -8.94 -6.32
CA THR A 94 -5.63 -8.55 -7.74
C THR A 94 -6.26 -7.19 -7.93
N TYR A 95 -5.84 -6.47 -8.97
CA TYR A 95 -6.51 -5.25 -9.41
C TYR A 95 -7.22 -5.52 -10.75
N PRO A 96 -8.51 -5.17 -10.92
CA PRO A 96 -9.39 -4.48 -9.96
C PRO A 96 -9.73 -5.29 -8.70
N ILE A 97 -9.94 -4.60 -7.58
CA ILE A 97 -10.34 -5.22 -6.31
C ILE A 97 -11.80 -5.67 -6.42
N PRO A 98 -12.13 -6.95 -6.17
CA PRO A 98 -13.49 -7.45 -6.35
C PRO A 98 -14.42 -7.00 -5.22
N PHE A 99 -15.52 -6.35 -5.56
CA PHE A 99 -16.64 -6.12 -4.64
C PHE A 99 -17.49 -7.38 -4.57
N ARG A 100 -17.22 -8.25 -3.59
CA ARG A 100 -18.05 -9.42 -3.31
C ARG A 100 -18.82 -9.18 -2.01
N LEU A 101 -20.14 -9.34 -2.06
CA LEU A 101 -20.90 -9.58 -0.85
C LEU A 101 -20.40 -10.89 -0.25
N LEU A 102 -20.20 -10.92 1.06
CA LEU A 102 -19.89 -12.15 1.77
C LEU A 102 -21.08 -13.09 1.56
N GLU A 103 -20.96 -14.05 0.64
CA GLU A 103 -21.87 -15.19 0.63
C GLU A 103 -21.81 -15.83 2.03
N SER A 104 -22.95 -16.26 2.55
CA SER A 104 -23.09 -16.80 3.91
C SER A 104 -22.23 -18.05 4.17
N SER A 105 -21.57 -18.59 3.15
CA SER A 105 -20.53 -19.61 3.27
C SER A 105 -19.14 -18.99 3.07
N PRO A 106 -18.19 -19.22 4.00
CA PRO A 106 -16.80 -18.82 3.80
C PRO A 106 -16.25 -19.47 2.51
N PRO A 107 -15.37 -18.77 1.76
CA PRO A 107 -14.70 -19.37 0.62
C PRO A 107 -14.00 -20.65 1.08
N SER A 108 -14.12 -21.73 0.29
CA SER A 108 -13.55 -23.05 0.60
C SER A 108 -12.02 -23.01 0.78
N THR A 109 -11.40 -21.97 0.26
CA THR A 109 -10.01 -21.61 0.50
C THR A 109 -9.95 -20.45 1.50
N GLY A 110 -9.58 -20.77 2.74
CA GLY A 110 -9.17 -19.75 3.70
C GLY A 110 -7.94 -18.97 3.21
N PRO A 111 -7.60 -17.83 3.84
CA PRO A 111 -6.33 -17.16 3.56
C PRO A 111 -5.18 -18.18 3.69
N PRO A 112 -4.17 -18.15 2.80
CA PRO A 112 -3.05 -19.08 2.87
C PRO A 112 -2.48 -19.09 4.30
N SER A 113 -2.22 -20.28 4.86
CA SER A 113 -1.76 -20.44 6.25
C SER A 113 -0.51 -19.58 6.56
N GLU A 114 0.32 -19.32 5.55
CA GLU A 114 1.49 -18.43 5.60
C GLU A 114 1.17 -16.98 6.01
N PHE A 115 -0.04 -16.46 5.73
CA PHE A 115 -0.42 -15.08 6.09
C PHE A 115 -0.80 -14.91 7.56
N ARG A 116 -1.30 -15.97 8.20
CA ARG A 116 -1.70 -15.94 9.62
C ARG A 116 -0.50 -15.77 10.53
N GLU A 117 0.59 -16.45 10.23
CA GLU A 117 1.82 -16.41 11.04
C GLU A 117 2.54 -15.05 10.98
N LYS A 118 2.36 -14.30 9.88
CA LYS A 118 3.01 -12.99 9.66
C LYS A 118 2.25 -11.77 10.20
N LEU A 119 1.01 -11.97 10.65
CA LEU A 119 0.19 -10.89 11.21
C LEU A 119 0.42 -10.67 12.71
N ASP A 120 0.94 -11.68 13.41
CA ASP A 120 1.18 -11.68 14.85
C ASP A 120 2.62 -11.30 15.25
N THR A 121 3.46 -10.91 14.27
CA THR A 121 4.85 -10.42 14.47
C THR A 121 4.94 -8.93 14.14
#